data_AF-A0A536YC34-F1
#
_entry.id   AF-A0A536YC34-F1
#
_cell.length_a   1.000
_cell.length_b   1.000
_cell.length_c   1.000
_cell.angle_alpha   90.00
_cell.angle_beta   90.00
_cell.angle_gamma   90.00
#
_symmetry.space_group_name_H-M   'P 1'
#
loop_
_entity.id
_entity.type
_entity.pdbx_description
1 polymer ?
#
loop_
_entity_poly.entity_id
_entity_poly.type
_entity_poly.pdbx_seq_one_letter_code
_entity_poly.pdbx_strand_id
1 'polypeptide(L)' 'MTSRRQFLSASAALGGGLLIGFRTGPSLGASSTFTPNAFIRIASDGQIILTMPYVEMGQGTYTSIPMLIAEELEVDL' A
#
# COMPACT_ATOMS: atom_id res chain seq x y z
N MET A 1 6.01 49.73 15.83
CA MET A 1 5.87 49.25 17.22
C MET A 1 5.17 47.90 17.18
N THR A 2 5.91 46.80 17.30
CA THR A 2 5.33 45.45 17.21
C THR A 2 4.63 45.13 18.53
N SER A 3 3.30 45.09 18.52
CA SER A 3 2.51 44.82 19.74
C SER A 3 2.64 43.35 20.14
N ARG A 4 2.79 43.06 21.44
CA ARG A 4 2.83 41.70 22.01
C ARG A 4 1.67 40.83 21.51
N ARG A 5 0.51 41.43 21.33
CA ARG A 5 -0.70 40.77 20.79
C ARG A 5 -0.52 40.32 19.35
N GLN A 6 0.11 41.15 18.51
CA GLN A 6 0.35 40.84 17.10
C GLN A 6 1.39 39.72 16.94
N PHE A 7 2.40 39.70 17.82
CA PHE A 7 3.35 38.60 17.90
C PHE A 7 2.68 37.28 18.30
N LEU A 8 1.87 37.30 19.37
CA LEU A 8 1.12 36.12 19.84
C LEU A 8 0.12 35.60 18.79
N SER A 9 -0.58 36.49 18.08
CA SER A 9 -1.51 36.09 17.02
C SER A 9 -0.78 35.48 15.81
N ALA A 10 0.37 36.04 15.43
CA ALA A 10 1.16 35.53 14.31
C ALA A 10 1.76 34.14 14.62
N SER A 11 2.29 33.95 15.83
CA SER A 11 2.83 32.65 16.24
C SER A 11 1.74 31.60 16.39
N ALA A 12 0.55 31.96 16.89
CA ALA A 12 -0.58 31.04 16.99
C ALA A 12 -1.11 30.62 15.60
N ALA A 13 -1.18 31.53 14.64
CA ALA A 13 -1.59 31.22 13.28
C ALA A 13 -0.61 30.28 12.56
N LEU A 14 0.70 30.54 12.69
CA LEU A 14 1.75 29.68 12.11
C LEU A 14 1.80 28.30 12.80
N GLY A 15 1.72 28.26 14.13
CA GLY A 15 1.70 27.01 14.90
C GLY A 15 0.43 26.19 14.67
N GLY A 16 -0.74 26.84 14.63
CA GLY A 16 -2.01 26.19 14.32
C GLY A 16 -2.08 25.67 12.89
N GLY A 17 -1.54 26.41 11.92
CA GLY A 17 -1.42 25.96 10.53
C GLY A 17 -0.54 24.71 10.38
N LEU A 18 0.56 24.62 11.14
CA LEU A 18 1.43 23.44 11.15
C LEU A 18 0.72 22.21 11.74
N LEU A 19 -0.10 22.38 12.80
CA LEU A 19 -0.90 21.29 13.36
C LEU A 19 -2.02 20.82 12.41
N ILE A 20 -2.58 21.71 11.58
CA ILE A 20 -3.54 21.34 10.54
C ILE A 20 -2.83 20.59 9.38
N GLY A 21 -1.58 20.95 9.08
CA GLY A 21 -0.75 20.27 8.08
C GLY A 21 -0.23 18.90 8.53
N PHE A 22 0.08 18.73 9.82
CA PHE A 22 0.45 17.46 10.43
C PHE A 22 -0.77 16.79 11.08
N ARG A 23 -1.65 16.22 10.25
CA ARG A 23 -2.57 15.20 10.76
C ARG A 23 -1.78 13.94 11.12
N THR A 24 -1.29 13.87 12.37
CA THR A 24 -1.14 12.58 13.05
C THR A 24 -2.54 12.11 13.46
N GLY A 25 -3.38 11.77 12.48
CA GLY A 25 -4.52 10.91 12.78
C GLY A 25 -4.00 9.64 13.45
N PRO A 26 -4.83 8.91 14.22
CA PRO A 26 -4.44 7.56 14.57
C PRO A 26 -4.05 6.90 13.24
N SER A 27 -2.83 6.38 13.16
CA SER A 27 -2.54 5.36 12.17
C SER A 27 -3.56 4.27 12.49
N LEU A 28 -4.71 4.30 11.81
CA LEU A 28 -5.54 3.12 11.66
C LEU A 28 -4.53 2.09 11.22
N GLY A 29 -4.19 1.17 12.13
CA GLY A 29 -3.11 0.24 11.93
C GLY A 29 -3.31 -0.32 10.54
N ALA A 30 -2.39 -0.02 9.63
CA ALA A 30 -2.43 -0.57 8.30
C ALA A 30 -2.11 -2.05 8.47
N SER A 31 -3.11 -2.82 8.91
CA SER A 31 -3.07 -4.27 8.93
C SER A 31 -3.19 -4.83 7.52
N SER A 32 -3.38 -3.97 6.51
CA SER A 32 -3.13 -4.30 5.12
C SER A 32 -1.67 -3.99 4.81
N THR A 33 -0.83 -5.02 4.74
CA THR A 33 0.51 -4.94 4.16
C THR A 33 0.41 -4.27 2.78
N PHE A 34 0.94 -3.06 2.67
CA PHE A 34 1.03 -2.33 1.42
C PHE A 34 1.98 -3.09 0.50
N THR A 35 1.45 -3.69 -0.58
CA THR A 35 2.25 -4.43 -1.56
C THR A 35 1.90 -3.99 -2.98
N PRO A 36 2.31 -2.78 -3.39
CA PRO A 36 2.12 -2.34 -4.76
C PRO A 36 2.93 -3.23 -5.71
N ASN A 37 2.32 -3.64 -6.83
CA ASN A 37 2.96 -4.38 -7.93
C ASN A 37 3.44 -5.81 -7.61
N ALA A 38 2.83 -6.52 -6.67
CA ALA A 38 3.10 -7.95 -6.49
C ALA A 38 2.44 -8.76 -7.62
N PHE A 39 3.26 -9.37 -8.49
CA PHE A 39 2.78 -10.35 -9.48
C PHE A 39 2.44 -11.69 -8.83
N ILE A 40 3.19 -12.10 -7.80
CA ILE A 40 2.91 -13.29 -6.99
C ILE A 40 2.71 -12.83 -5.54
N ARG A 41 1.60 -13.23 -4.92
CA ARG A 41 1.29 -12.96 -3.51
C ARG A 41 0.95 -14.26 -2.81
N ILE A 42 1.64 -14.54 -1.71
CA ILE A 42 1.32 -15.64 -0.79
C ILE A 42 0.63 -15.03 0.42
N ALA A 43 -0.64 -15.34 0.61
CA ALA A 43 -1.43 -14.88 1.75
C ALA A 43 -1.13 -15.70 3.00
N SER A 44 -1.45 -15.15 4.17
CA SER A 44 -1.17 -15.80 5.46
C SER A 44 -1.96 -17.08 5.71
N ASP A 45 -3.03 -17.31 4.94
CA ASP A 45 -3.83 -18.53 4.92
C ASP A 45 -3.31 -19.59 3.93
N GLY A 46 -2.17 -19.33 3.28
CA GLY A 46 -1.54 -20.23 2.32
C GLY A 46 -2.04 -20.06 0.88
N GLN A 47 -2.96 -19.14 0.59
CA GLN A 47 -3.39 -18.90 -0.78
C GLN A 47 -2.29 -18.22 -1.60
N ILE A 48 -2.01 -18.76 -2.80
CA ILE A 48 -1.07 -18.20 -3.75
C ILE A 48 -1.86 -17.51 -4.87
N ILE A 49 -1.70 -16.19 -4.98
CA ILE A 49 -2.41 -15.35 -5.94
C ILE A 49 -1.42 -14.86 -6.99
N LEU A 50 -1.67 -15.20 -8.24
CA LEU A 50 -0.89 -14.74 -9.39
C LEU A 50 -1.68 -13.70 -10.19
N THR A 51 -1.16 -12.48 -10.24
CA THR A 51 -1.73 -11.39 -11.04
C THR A 51 -1.05 -11.34 -12.39
N MET A 52 -1.78 -11.62 -13.46
CA MET A 52 -1.28 -11.55 -14.83
C MET A 52 -1.86 -10.34 -15.56
N PRO A 53 -1.05 -9.34 -15.96
CA PRO A 53 -1.54 -8.19 -16.71
C PRO A 53 -1.71 -8.47 -18.21
N TYR A 54 -1.43 -9.71 -18.66
CA TYR A 54 -1.47 -10.10 -20.06
C TYR A 54 -2.79 -10.78 -20.38
N VAL A 55 -3.35 -10.47 -21.56
CA VAL A 55 -4.58 -11.11 -22.05
C VAL A 55 -4.24 -12.46 -22.69
N GLU A 56 -4.99 -13.48 -22.31
CA GLU A 56 -4.95 -14.78 -22.97
C GLU A 56 -5.87 -14.85 -24.19
N MET A 57 -5.32 -15.26 -25.33
CA MET A 57 -6.02 -15.44 -26.61
C MET A 57 -6.00 -16.90 -27.09
N GLY A 58 -5.85 -17.86 -26.15
CA GLY A 58 -5.85 -19.30 -26.42
C GLY A 58 -4.47 -19.97 -26.46
N GLN A 59 -3.41 -19.25 -26.09
CA GLN A 59 -2.05 -19.81 -26.03
C GLN A 59 -1.77 -20.68 -24.78
N GLY A 60 -2.66 -20.73 -23.79
CA GLY A 60 -2.50 -21.52 -22.57
C GLY A 60 -1.72 -20.82 -21.44
N THR A 61 -1.59 -19.50 -21.45
CA THR A 61 -0.78 -18.75 -20.47
C THR A 61 -1.27 -18.93 -19.02
N TYR A 62 -2.59 -18.91 -18.81
CA TYR A 62 -3.24 -19.12 -17.50
C TYR A 62 -3.19 -20.57 -17.04
N THR A 63 -2.72 -21.49 -17.87
CA THR A 63 -2.51 -22.90 -17.49
C THR A 63 -1.02 -23.16 -17.26
N SER A 64 -0.17 -22.82 -18.22
CA SER A 64 1.27 -23.13 -18.15
C SER A 64 2.00 -22.31 -17.09
N ILE A 65 1.71 -21.01 -16.94
CA ILE A 65 2.42 -20.19 -15.94
C ILE A 65 2.09 -20.65 -14.51
N PRO A 66 0.82 -20.85 -14.12
CA PRO A 66 0.54 -21.34 -12.76
C PRO A 66 1.12 -22.72 -12.47
N MET A 67 1.15 -23.63 -13.46
CA MET A 67 1.82 -24.93 -13.29
C MET A 67 3.32 -24.79 -13.00
N LEU A 68 4.03 -23.94 -13.75
CA LEU A 68 5.46 -23.71 -13.51
C LEU A 68 5.72 -23.08 -12.14
N ILE A 69 4.86 -22.16 -11.70
CA ILE A 69 4.96 -21.54 -10.37
C ILE A 69 4.66 -22.56 -9.27
N ALA A 70 3.66 -23.43 -9.46
CA ALA A 70 3.34 -24.49 -8.51
C ALA A 70 4.51 -25.48 -8.37
N GLU A 71 5.15 -25.86 -9.48
CA GLU A 71 6.34 -26.72 -9.49
C GLU A 71 7.51 -26.09 -8.71
N GLU A 72 7.85 -24.82 -8.97
CA GLU A 72 8.95 -24.12 -8.29
C GLU A 72 8.68 -23.90 -6.79
N LEU A 73 7.40 -23.76 -6.41
CA LEU A 73 6.99 -23.62 -5.01
C LEU A 73 6.77 -24.96 -4.30
N GLU A 74 6.90 -26.09 -5.01
CA GLU A 74 6.60 -27.44 -4.52
C GLU A 74 5.18 -27.56 -3.91
N VAL A 75 4.19 -26.97 -4.60
CA VAL A 75 2.78 -27.02 -4.20
C VAL A 75 1.90 -27.64 -5.29
N ASP A 76 0.74 -28.13 -4.89
CA ASP A 76 -0.30 -28.57 -5.83
C ASP A 76 -1.04 -27.37 -6.45
N LEU A 77 -1.69 -27.60 -7.59
CA LEU A 77 -2.43 -26.58 -8.37
C LEU A 77 -3.87 -26.39 -7.87
#